data_AF-A0AAW9ITM4-F1
#
_entry.id   AF-A0AAW9ITM4-F1
#
_cell.length_a   1.000
_cell.length_b   1.000
_cell.length_c   1.000
_cell.angle_alpha   90.00
_cell.angle_beta   90.00
_cell.angle_gamma   90.00
#
_symmetry.space_group_name_H-M   'P 1'
#
loop_
_entity.id
_entity.type
_entity.pdbx_description
1 polymer ?
#
loop_
_entity_poly.entity_id
_entity_poly.type
_entity_poly.pdbx_seq_one_letter_code
_entity_poly.pdbx_strand_id
1 'polypeptide(L)'
;LLNYAQNGATSIRLDAIGFLWKESGTSCMHLPQTHAIIEIWRMLLDYFKPNTQIITETNVPHKENISYFGDTTNEANMVYQFALPPLVLHTLTTHNSKKLNEWAKTIDKVSNTATYFNFLSSHDGIGMRPTEGILSDEEKQLLVDKVIKNGGKVSYKNNTDGSK
;
A
#
# COMPACT_ATOMS: atom_id res chain seq x y z
N LEU A 1 11.76 17.06 1.56
CA LEU A 1 10.35 17.33 1.18
C LEU A 1 10.19 18.71 0.52
N LEU A 2 10.33 19.80 1.27
CA LEU A 2 10.06 21.16 0.74
C LEU A 2 10.93 21.55 -0.46
N ASN A 3 12.20 21.12 -0.51
CA ASN A 3 13.04 21.39 -1.67
C ASN A 3 12.49 20.76 -2.98
N TYR A 4 11.97 19.53 -2.92
CA TYR A 4 11.32 18.90 -4.08
C TYR A 4 10.08 19.71 -4.52
N ALA A 5 9.26 20.13 -3.55
CA ALA A 5 8.08 20.93 -3.80
C ALA A 5 8.41 22.33 -4.39
N GLN A 6 9.50 22.96 -3.90
CA GLN A 6 10.03 24.21 -4.45
C GLN A 6 10.54 24.04 -5.87
N ASN A 7 11.16 22.90 -6.18
CA ASN A 7 11.61 22.54 -7.52
C ASN A 7 10.49 22.05 -8.45
N GLY A 8 9.21 22.21 -8.05
CA GLY A 8 8.05 21.95 -8.90
C GLY A 8 7.42 20.57 -8.76
N ALA A 9 7.87 19.72 -7.84
CA ALA A 9 7.20 18.45 -7.57
C ALA A 9 5.80 18.69 -6.98
N THR A 10 4.78 18.12 -7.61
CA THR A 10 3.37 18.21 -7.18
C THR A 10 2.86 16.93 -6.53
N SER A 11 3.61 15.84 -6.64
CA SER A 11 3.29 14.55 -6.02
C SER A 11 4.57 13.92 -5.48
N ILE A 12 4.59 13.60 -4.20
CA ILE A 12 5.75 13.05 -3.50
C ILE A 12 5.36 11.69 -2.92
N ARG A 13 5.92 10.62 -3.48
CA ARG A 13 5.77 9.25 -2.98
C ARG A 13 6.75 9.02 -1.83
N LEU A 14 6.23 8.63 -0.67
CA LEU A 14 7.00 8.23 0.50
C LEU A 14 7.27 6.74 0.43
N ASP A 15 8.47 6.40 -0.05
CA ASP A 15 8.96 5.03 -0.19
C ASP A 15 9.16 4.37 1.17
N ALA A 16 8.71 3.12 1.32
CA ALA A 16 8.91 2.31 2.52
C ALA A 16 8.56 3.03 3.83
N ILE A 17 7.55 3.92 3.79
CA ILE A 17 7.28 4.89 4.86
C ILE A 17 6.97 4.22 6.20
N GLY A 18 6.42 3.00 6.18
CA GLY A 18 6.11 2.23 7.37
C GLY A 18 7.29 1.95 8.28
N PHE A 19 8.52 2.06 7.78
CA PHE A 19 9.75 1.81 8.53
C PHE A 19 10.43 3.06 9.07
N LEU A 20 9.84 4.25 8.94
CA LEU A 20 10.48 5.53 9.25
C LEU A 20 11.05 5.62 10.67
N TRP A 21 10.31 5.11 11.67
CA TRP A 21 10.70 5.19 13.07
C TRP A 21 11.24 3.87 13.63
N LYS A 22 12.28 3.95 14.48
CA LYS A 22 12.94 2.80 15.11
C LYS A 22 12.86 2.90 16.62
N GLU A 23 12.40 1.82 17.26
CA GLU A 23 12.27 1.73 18.71
C GLU A 23 12.58 0.29 19.15
N SER A 24 13.55 0.14 20.07
CA SER A 24 13.98 -1.17 20.56
C SER A 24 12.83 -1.90 21.24
N GLY A 25 12.69 -3.20 20.96
CA GLY A 25 11.60 -4.02 21.50
C GLY A 25 10.27 -3.90 20.74
N THR A 26 10.22 -3.17 19.63
CA THR A 26 9.04 -3.06 18.76
C THR A 26 9.30 -3.68 17.37
N SER A 27 8.26 -3.80 16.54
CA SER A 27 8.40 -4.20 15.13
C SER A 27 9.13 -3.16 14.28
N CYS A 28 9.32 -1.93 14.77
CA CYS A 28 9.85 -0.80 14.01
C CYS A 28 9.05 -0.53 12.71
N MET A 29 7.75 -0.86 12.73
CA MET A 29 6.83 -0.74 11.60
C MET A 29 5.51 -0.12 12.08
N HIS A 30 4.97 0.84 11.33
CA HIS A 30 3.70 1.54 11.62
C HIS A 30 3.63 2.23 12.98
N LEU A 31 4.78 2.59 13.55
CA LEU A 31 4.82 3.22 14.88
C LEU A 31 4.14 4.60 14.85
N PRO A 32 3.50 5.05 15.95
CA PRO A 32 2.78 6.34 16.01
C PRO A 32 3.63 7.55 15.59
N GLN A 33 4.94 7.51 15.87
CA GLN A 33 5.89 8.55 15.48
C GLN A 33 6.02 8.65 13.95
N THR A 34 5.84 7.55 13.22
CA THR A 34 5.80 7.58 11.75
C THR A 34 4.60 8.39 11.26
N HIS A 35 3.42 8.13 11.81
CA HIS A 35 2.19 8.87 11.49
C HIS A 35 2.33 10.36 11.83
N ALA A 36 2.80 10.68 13.04
CA ALA A 36 3.02 12.06 13.47
C ALA A 36 3.96 12.85 12.53
N ILE A 37 5.02 12.21 12.01
CA ILE A 37 5.92 12.86 11.04
C ILE A 37 5.20 13.14 9.71
N ILE A 38 4.36 12.22 9.25
CA ILE A 38 3.58 12.40 8.01
C ILE A 38 2.57 13.53 8.18
N GLU A 39 1.90 13.63 9.34
CA GLU A 39 1.00 14.74 9.65
C GLU A 39 1.73 16.10 9.59
N ILE A 40 2.92 16.19 10.18
CA ILE A 40 3.75 17.40 10.12
C ILE A 40 4.11 17.72 8.66
N TRP A 41 4.53 16.72 7.89
CA TRP A 41 4.86 16.92 6.47
C TRP A 41 3.66 17.37 5.64
N ARG A 42 2.49 16.81 5.89
CA ARG A 42 1.24 17.22 5.26
C ARG A 42 0.91 18.67 5.57
N MET A 43 0.94 19.05 6.85
CA MET A 43 0.71 20.42 7.31
C MET A 43 1.69 21.42 6.67
N LEU A 44 2.98 21.08 6.62
CA LEU A 44 4.00 21.93 6.01
C LEU A 44 3.77 22.12 4.49
N LEU A 45 3.41 21.07 3.77
CA LEU A 45 3.10 21.18 2.34
C LEU A 45 1.84 21.98 2.08
N ASP A 46 0.77 21.74 2.85
CA ASP A 46 -0.48 22.49 2.73
C ASP A 46 -0.26 23.99 2.96
N TYR A 47 0.66 24.37 3.84
CA TYR A 47 1.00 25.76 4.09
C TYR A 47 1.95 26.38 3.03
N PHE A 48 3.10 25.74 2.76
CA PHE A 48 4.16 26.34 1.94
C PHE A 48 4.01 26.09 0.43
N LYS A 49 3.35 25.00 0.04
CA LYS A 49 3.14 24.63 -1.38
C LYS A 49 1.79 23.90 -1.55
N PRO A 50 0.67 24.62 -1.47
CA PRO A 50 -0.66 24.05 -1.70
C PRO A 50 -0.71 23.26 -3.02
N ASN A 51 -1.55 22.22 -3.05
CA ASN A 51 -1.68 21.27 -4.16
C ASN A 51 -0.49 20.32 -4.37
N THR A 52 0.43 20.22 -3.40
CA THR A 52 1.44 19.14 -3.39
C THR A 52 0.90 17.95 -2.62
N GLN A 53 0.86 16.79 -3.26
CA GLN A 53 0.26 15.58 -2.70
C GLN A 53 1.32 14.66 -2.08
N ILE A 54 1.02 14.12 -0.91
CA ILE A 54 1.75 13.00 -0.32
C ILE A 54 1.09 11.69 -0.74
N ILE A 55 1.89 10.75 -1.24
CA ILE A 55 1.48 9.39 -1.56
C ILE A 55 2.24 8.43 -0.66
N THR A 56 1.58 7.69 0.22
CA THR A 56 2.25 6.71 1.07
C THR A 56 2.28 5.35 0.39
N GLU A 57 3.41 4.66 0.54
CA GLU A 57 3.61 3.32 0.01
C GLU A 57 3.94 2.33 1.13
N THR A 58 3.02 1.39 1.36
CA THR A 58 3.22 0.28 2.29
C THR A 58 2.57 -1.00 1.77
N ASN A 59 3.39 -1.96 1.35
CA ASN A 59 2.94 -3.27 0.85
C ASN A 59 2.60 -4.24 2.00
N VAL A 60 1.54 -3.92 2.73
CA VAL A 60 1.06 -4.63 3.93
C VAL A 60 -0.44 -4.98 3.80
N PRO A 61 -1.04 -5.76 4.71
CA PRO A 61 -2.48 -6.04 4.68
C PRO A 61 -3.31 -4.76 4.57
N HIS A 62 -4.44 -4.85 3.85
CA HIS A 62 -5.21 -3.67 3.43
C HIS A 62 -5.54 -2.69 4.58
N LYS A 63 -5.96 -3.21 5.75
CA LYS A 63 -6.29 -2.39 6.93
C LYS A 63 -5.11 -1.60 7.49
N GLU A 64 -3.92 -2.20 7.50
CA GLU A 64 -2.70 -1.55 7.95
C GLU A 64 -2.26 -0.47 6.96
N ASN A 65 -2.37 -0.75 5.66
CA ASN A 65 -1.96 0.19 4.63
C ASN A 65 -2.86 1.45 4.59
N ILE A 66 -4.17 1.31 4.78
CA ILE A 66 -5.09 2.48 4.77
C ILE A 66 -5.02 3.33 6.06
N SER A 67 -4.30 2.90 7.10
CA SER A 67 -4.13 3.70 8.31
C SER A 67 -3.39 5.03 8.03
N TYR A 68 -2.61 5.09 6.94
CA TYR A 68 -1.88 6.27 6.50
C TYR A 68 -2.74 7.41 5.95
N PHE A 69 -4.07 7.24 5.94
CA PHE A 69 -4.98 8.37 5.81
C PHE A 69 -5.13 9.17 7.12
N GLY A 70 -4.64 8.66 8.26
CA GLY A 70 -4.79 9.29 9.57
C GLY A 70 -6.27 9.49 9.92
N ASP A 71 -6.66 10.75 10.15
CA ASP A 71 -8.05 11.17 10.38
C ASP A 71 -8.88 11.35 9.09
N THR A 72 -8.38 10.86 7.95
CA THR A 72 -8.88 11.03 6.56
C THR A 72 -8.50 12.35 5.89
N THR A 73 -7.89 13.29 6.61
CA THR A 73 -7.54 14.62 6.09
C THR A 73 -6.13 15.10 6.44
N ASN A 74 -5.50 14.54 7.46
CA ASN A 74 -4.28 15.07 8.07
C ASN A 74 -2.96 14.38 7.68
N GLU A 75 -2.99 13.17 7.09
CA GLU A 75 -1.79 12.46 6.63
C GLU A 75 -1.68 12.43 5.09
N ALA A 76 -1.67 11.25 4.48
CA ALA A 76 -1.48 11.09 3.04
C ALA A 76 -2.68 11.62 2.25
N ASN A 77 -2.42 12.25 1.11
CA ASN A 77 -3.45 12.53 0.12
C ASN A 77 -3.83 11.26 -0.64
N MET A 78 -2.87 10.35 -0.83
CA MET A 78 -3.10 9.10 -1.53
C MET A 78 -2.41 7.92 -0.86
N VAL A 79 -3.10 6.78 -0.83
CA VAL A 79 -2.57 5.49 -0.36
C VAL A 79 -2.73 4.47 -1.48
N TYR A 80 -1.68 3.70 -1.77
CA TYR A 80 -1.72 2.63 -2.77
C TYR A 80 -2.74 1.53 -2.44
N GLN A 81 -3.53 1.09 -3.41
CA GLN A 81 -4.43 -0.06 -3.29
C GLN A 81 -3.70 -1.36 -3.60
N PHE A 82 -2.76 -1.76 -2.74
CA PHE A 82 -1.92 -2.95 -2.98
C PHE A 82 -2.68 -4.28 -3.08
N ALA A 83 -3.90 -4.36 -2.54
CA ALA A 83 -4.77 -5.53 -2.70
C ALA A 83 -5.39 -5.62 -4.11
N LEU A 84 -5.46 -4.53 -4.87
CA LEU A 84 -6.10 -4.51 -6.19
C LEU A 84 -5.38 -5.39 -7.23
N PRO A 85 -4.05 -5.25 -7.47
CA PRO A 85 -3.35 -6.08 -8.45
C PRO A 85 -3.52 -7.60 -8.26
N PRO A 86 -3.27 -8.18 -7.06
CA PRO A 86 -3.39 -9.62 -6.88
C PRO A 86 -4.85 -10.10 -6.95
N LEU A 87 -5.83 -9.29 -6.53
CA LEU A 87 -7.25 -9.65 -6.66
C LEU A 87 -7.72 -9.63 -8.11
N VAL A 88 -7.27 -8.67 -8.92
CA VAL A 88 -7.54 -8.67 -10.37
C VAL A 88 -6.89 -9.88 -11.03
N LEU A 89 -5.63 -10.18 -10.70
CA LEU A 89 -4.94 -11.37 -11.20
C LEU A 89 -5.69 -12.66 -10.81
N HIS A 90 -6.16 -12.75 -9.57
CA HIS A 90 -6.98 -13.85 -9.08
C HIS A 90 -8.27 -14.00 -9.88
N THR A 91 -9.01 -12.91 -10.07
CA THR A 91 -10.27 -12.93 -10.82
C THR A 91 -10.08 -13.36 -12.27
N LEU A 92 -9.03 -12.90 -12.93
CA LEU A 92 -8.73 -13.31 -14.30
C LEU A 92 -8.26 -14.76 -14.39
N THR A 93 -7.53 -15.25 -13.38
CA THR A 93 -7.02 -16.63 -13.35
C THR A 93 -8.12 -17.65 -13.06
N THR A 94 -9.06 -17.31 -12.19
CA THR A 94 -10.13 -18.21 -11.72
C THR A 94 -11.45 -18.01 -12.47
N HIS A 95 -11.53 -16.98 -13.31
CA HIS A 95 -12.78 -16.51 -13.92
C HIS A 95 -13.89 -16.20 -12.90
N ASN A 96 -13.50 -15.79 -11.68
CA ASN A 96 -14.41 -15.52 -10.58
C ASN A 96 -14.11 -14.16 -9.92
N SER A 97 -15.08 -13.24 -9.98
CA SER A 97 -14.96 -11.88 -9.46
C SER A 97 -15.44 -11.71 -8.01
N LYS A 98 -15.88 -12.79 -7.34
CA LYS A 98 -16.48 -12.71 -6.00
C LYS A 98 -15.58 -11.99 -4.98
N LYS A 99 -14.33 -12.44 -4.83
CA LYS A 99 -13.36 -11.86 -3.88
C LYS A 99 -13.04 -10.39 -4.18
N LEU A 100 -12.83 -10.06 -5.45
CA LEU A 100 -12.60 -8.68 -5.89
C LEU A 100 -13.80 -7.78 -5.57
N ASN A 101 -15.02 -8.26 -5.84
CA ASN A 101 -16.25 -7.51 -5.54
C ASN A 101 -16.50 -7.36 -4.04
N GLU A 102 -16.26 -8.40 -3.25
CA GLU A 102 -16.41 -8.35 -1.78
C GLU A 102 -15.44 -7.34 -1.17
N TRP A 103 -14.18 -7.35 -1.60
CA TRP A 103 -13.19 -6.36 -1.17
C TRP A 103 -13.51 -4.96 -1.70
N ALA A 104 -13.92 -4.80 -2.97
CA ALA A 104 -14.21 -3.48 -3.54
C ALA A 104 -15.38 -2.79 -2.82
N LYS A 105 -16.32 -3.54 -2.27
CA LYS A 105 -17.42 -3.01 -1.43
C LYS A 105 -16.96 -2.42 -0.10
N THR A 106 -15.74 -2.71 0.36
CA THR A 106 -15.18 -2.11 1.58
C THR A 106 -14.43 -0.82 1.30
N ILE A 107 -14.39 -0.36 0.04
CA ILE A 107 -13.68 0.83 -0.39
C ILE A 107 -14.68 1.97 -0.52
N ASP A 108 -14.71 2.83 0.49
CA ASP A 108 -15.57 4.01 0.54
C ASP A 108 -14.82 5.29 0.18
N LYS A 109 -15.55 6.39 -0.01
CA LYS A 109 -14.90 7.69 -0.17
C LYS A 109 -14.14 8.05 1.12
N VAL A 110 -12.84 8.33 1.00
CA VAL A 110 -11.98 8.72 2.14
C VAL A 110 -12.35 10.13 2.62
N SER A 111 -12.12 11.15 1.79
CA SER A 111 -12.52 12.53 2.08
C SER A 111 -12.57 13.36 0.79
N ASN A 112 -12.64 14.69 0.89
CA ASN A 112 -12.50 15.58 -0.26
C ASN A 112 -11.03 15.87 -0.61
N THR A 113 -10.09 15.55 0.28
CA THR A 113 -8.66 15.88 0.15
C THR A 113 -7.76 14.65 0.11
N ALA A 114 -8.33 13.46 0.30
CA ALA A 114 -7.65 12.18 0.22
C ALA A 114 -8.43 11.16 -0.63
N THR A 115 -7.70 10.29 -1.31
CA THR A 115 -8.26 9.25 -2.19
C THR A 115 -7.31 8.05 -2.31
N TYR A 116 -7.77 6.95 -2.89
CA TYR A 116 -6.94 5.80 -3.15
C TYR A 116 -6.12 5.93 -4.43
N PHE A 117 -4.90 5.39 -4.44
CA PHE A 117 -4.09 5.22 -5.64
C PHE A 117 -4.31 3.81 -6.19
N ASN A 118 -5.17 3.70 -7.21
CA ASN A 118 -5.45 2.44 -7.91
C ASN A 118 -4.37 2.14 -8.95
N PHE A 119 -3.91 0.88 -8.99
CA PHE A 119 -2.93 0.39 -9.95
C PHE A 119 -3.10 -1.12 -10.15
N LEU A 120 -2.53 -1.64 -11.24
CA LEU A 120 -2.59 -3.07 -11.59
C LEU A 120 -1.22 -3.77 -11.60
N SER A 121 -0.13 -3.00 -11.57
CA SER A 121 1.24 -3.51 -11.46
C SER A 121 2.21 -2.38 -11.11
N SER A 122 3.32 -2.72 -10.48
CA SER A 122 4.40 -1.79 -10.14
C SER A 122 5.75 -2.33 -10.61
N HIS A 123 6.81 -1.54 -10.47
CA HIS A 123 8.18 -1.97 -10.73
C HIS A 123 8.65 -3.09 -9.79
N ASP A 124 8.04 -3.21 -8.60
CA ASP A 124 8.29 -4.30 -7.64
C ASP A 124 7.47 -5.57 -7.93
N GLY A 125 6.60 -5.54 -8.96
CA GLY A 125 5.69 -6.63 -9.28
C GLY A 125 4.38 -6.59 -8.48
N ILE A 126 3.86 -7.78 -8.17
CA ILE A 126 2.58 -7.99 -7.47
C ILE A 126 2.87 -8.63 -6.10
N GLY A 127 2.63 -7.87 -5.03
CA GLY A 127 2.73 -8.38 -3.67
C GLY A 127 1.53 -9.24 -3.28
N MET A 128 1.76 -10.33 -2.56
CA MET A 128 0.70 -11.23 -2.09
C MET A 128 0.24 -10.93 -0.65
N ARG A 129 1.08 -10.32 0.19
CA ARG A 129 0.73 -9.91 1.56
C ARG A 129 -0.54 -9.05 1.67
N PRO A 130 -0.83 -8.12 0.75
CA PRO A 130 -2.05 -7.31 0.79
C PRO A 130 -3.35 -8.13 0.72
N THR A 131 -3.27 -9.40 0.32
CA THR A 131 -4.41 -10.34 0.25
C THR A 131 -4.62 -11.17 1.52
N GLU A 132 -3.80 -10.98 2.57
CA GLU A 132 -3.99 -11.62 3.87
C GLU A 132 -5.40 -11.31 4.43
N GLY A 133 -6.15 -12.36 4.79
CA GLY A 133 -7.55 -12.27 5.21
C GLY A 133 -8.57 -12.13 4.07
N ILE A 134 -8.13 -12.10 2.80
CA ILE A 134 -9.01 -12.04 1.62
C ILE A 134 -8.92 -13.32 0.80
N LEU A 135 -7.69 -13.73 0.43
CA LEU A 135 -7.42 -14.97 -0.29
C LEU A 135 -6.88 -16.05 0.67
N SER A 136 -7.31 -17.30 0.46
CA SER A 136 -6.72 -18.46 1.14
C SER A 136 -5.31 -18.74 0.62
N ASP A 137 -4.55 -19.55 1.34
CA ASP A 137 -3.18 -19.88 0.92
C ASP A 137 -3.18 -20.76 -0.34
N GLU A 138 -4.21 -21.59 -0.54
CA GLU A 138 -4.42 -22.34 -1.79
C GLU A 138 -4.73 -21.41 -2.96
N GLU A 139 -5.56 -20.38 -2.75
CA GLU A 139 -5.86 -19.36 -3.77
C GLU A 139 -4.59 -18.58 -4.13
N LYS A 140 -3.74 -18.24 -3.16
CA LYS A 140 -2.44 -17.59 -3.42
C LYS A 140 -1.48 -18.51 -4.18
N GLN A 141 -1.39 -19.78 -3.76
CA GLN A 141 -0.51 -20.77 -4.40
C GLN A 141 -0.92 -21.02 -5.86
N LEU A 142 -2.23 -21.05 -6.16
CA LEU A 142 -2.74 -21.15 -7.53
C LEU A 142 -2.18 -20.03 -8.43
N LEU A 143 -2.07 -18.79 -7.91
CA LEU A 143 -1.54 -17.67 -8.67
C LEU A 143 -0.03 -17.80 -8.88
N VAL A 144 0.70 -18.25 -7.86
CA VAL A 144 2.13 -18.55 -7.96
C VAL A 144 2.37 -19.60 -9.05
N ASP A 145 1.63 -20.71 -9.03
CA ASP A 145 1.74 -21.78 -10.02
C ASP A 145 1.41 -21.30 -11.43
N LYS A 146 0.37 -20.47 -11.57
CA LYS A 146 -0.02 -19.87 -12.85
C LYS A 146 1.06 -18.96 -13.41
N VAL A 147 1.68 -18.12 -12.56
CA VAL A 147 2.76 -17.22 -12.96
C VAL A 147 3.98 -18.03 -13.42
N ILE A 148 4.39 -19.06 -12.67
CA ILE A 148 5.51 -19.94 -13.04
C ILE A 148 5.23 -20.66 -14.36
N LYS A 149 4.02 -21.23 -14.53
CA LYS A 149 3.61 -21.91 -15.76
C LYS A 149 3.69 -21.00 -16.99
N ASN A 150 3.45 -19.71 -16.81
CA ASN A 150 3.54 -18.69 -17.86
C ASN A 150 4.96 -18.12 -18.05
N GLY A 151 5.98 -18.69 -17.38
CA GLY A 151 7.38 -18.25 -17.47
C GLY A 151 7.73 -17.03 -16.59
N GLY A 152 6.84 -16.64 -15.68
CA GLY A 152 7.10 -15.58 -14.70
C GLY A 152 8.01 -16.04 -13.56
N LYS A 153 8.56 -15.06 -12.83
CA LYS A 153 9.43 -15.29 -11.67
C LYS A 153 8.68 -14.96 -10.39
N VAL A 154 8.93 -15.72 -9.33
CA VAL A 154 8.35 -15.52 -8.00
C VAL A 154 9.47 -15.46 -6.98
N SER A 155 9.40 -14.48 -6.07
CA SER A 155 10.30 -14.34 -4.94
C SER A 155 9.54 -14.59 -3.63
N TYR A 156 10.18 -15.29 -2.71
CA TYR A 156 9.63 -15.60 -1.39
C TYR A 156 10.29 -14.74 -0.33
N LYS A 157 9.52 -14.33 0.67
CA LYS A 157 10.08 -13.71 1.88
C LYS A 157 10.58 -14.84 2.77
N ASN A 158 11.77 -14.68 3.35
CA ASN A 158 12.19 -15.57 4.43
C ASN A 158 11.61 -15.03 5.74
N ASN A 159 10.80 -15.83 6.40
CA ASN A 159 10.35 -15.52 7.76
C ASN A 159 11.48 -15.75 8.75
N THR A 160 11.39 -15.14 9.94
CA THR A 160 12.40 -15.27 11.00
C THR A 160 12.57 -16.70 11.52
N ASP A 161 11.58 -17.56 11.29
CA ASP A 161 11.59 -18.99 11.61
C ASP A 161 12.11 -19.88 10.46
N GLY A 162 12.54 -19.29 9.34
CA GLY A 162 13.05 -20.00 8.16
C GLY A 162 11.99 -20.56 7.22
N SER A 163 10.69 -20.34 7.49
CA SER A 163 9.62 -20.60 6.54
C SER A 163 9.62 -19.61 5.37
N LYS A 164 9.01 -20.00 4.25
CA LYS A 164 8.88 -19.21 3.01
C LYS A 164 7.45 -18.74 2.80
#